data_AF-A0A9X0D3B8-F1
#
_entry.id   AF-A0A9X0D3B8-F1
#
_cell.length_a   1.000
_cell.length_b   1.000
_cell.length_c   1.000
_cell.angle_alpha   90.00
_cell.angle_beta   90.00
_cell.angle_gamma   90.00
#
_symmetry.space_group_name_H-M   'P 1'
#
loop_
_entity.id
_entity.type
_entity.pdbx_description
1 polymer ?
#
loop_
_entity_poly.entity_id
_entity_poly.type
_entity_poly.pdbx_seq_one_letter_code
_entity_poly.pdbx_strand_id
1 'polypeptide(L)'
;MDRVHEMTEANLKTAQSKSHEAVGKLHEFCSETTAHGFGRLASSKSIPERLIWSVCLLSALVYTAYQGFNLVSAFFLYPVDVKVEMKHVEDLEFPAIVVCNMNAVRKTV
;
A
#
# COMPACT_ATOMS: atom_id res chain seq x y z
N MET A 1 -53.59 -8.77 -17.32
CA MET A 1 -52.29 -9.32 -16.85
C MET A 1 -51.11 -8.62 -17.53
N ASP A 2 -51.39 -7.79 -18.54
CA ASP A 2 -50.42 -7.29 -19.53
C ASP A 2 -49.57 -6.12 -19.02
N ARG A 3 -50.11 -5.26 -18.15
CA ARG A 3 -49.37 -4.15 -17.53
C ARG A 3 -48.21 -4.60 -16.63
N VAL A 4 -48.31 -5.77 -16.02
CA VAL A 4 -47.23 -6.33 -15.19
C VAL A 4 -46.08 -6.81 -16.08
N HIS A 5 -46.38 -7.38 -17.24
CA HIS A 5 -45.37 -7.81 -18.21
C HIS A 5 -44.63 -6.61 -18.81
N GLU A 6 -45.36 -5.56 -19.18
CA GLU A 6 -44.81 -4.33 -19.75
C GLU A 6 -43.91 -3.57 -18.75
N MET A 7 -44.29 -3.51 -17.47
CA MET A 7 -43.42 -2.97 -16.41
C MET A 7 -42.15 -3.80 -16.21
N THR A 8 -42.22 -5.12 -16.35
CA THR A 8 -41.05 -6.00 -16.17
C THR A 8 -40.03 -5.79 -17.30
N GLU A 9 -40.49 -5.64 -18.53
CA GLU A 9 -39.63 -5.34 -19.68
C GLU A 9 -39.00 -3.95 -19.61
N ALA A 10 -39.73 -2.94 -19.14
CA ALA A 10 -39.22 -1.59 -18.97
C ALA A 10 -38.11 -1.51 -17.90
N ASN A 11 -38.26 -2.26 -16.80
CA ASN A 11 -37.24 -2.36 -15.75
C ASN A 11 -36.01 -3.16 -16.22
N LEU A 12 -36.20 -4.21 -17.00
CA LEU A 12 -35.09 -4.97 -17.59
C LEU A 12 -34.26 -4.11 -18.57
N LYS A 13 -34.94 -3.33 -19.40
CA LYS A 13 -34.29 -2.42 -20.38
C LYS A 13 -33.49 -1.31 -19.69
N THR A 14 -34.00 -0.73 -18.61
CA THR A 14 -33.29 0.30 -17.84
C THR A 14 -32.13 -0.28 -17.03
N ALA A 15 -32.27 -1.49 -16.48
CA ALA A 15 -31.17 -2.20 -15.82
C ALA A 15 -30.04 -2.58 -16.80
N GLN A 16 -30.38 -3.06 -18.00
CA GLN A 16 -29.40 -3.34 -19.06
C GLN A 16 -28.73 -2.07 -19.62
N SER A 17 -29.47 -0.97 -19.76
CA SER A 17 -28.90 0.30 -20.23
C SER A 17 -27.87 0.86 -19.24
N LYS A 18 -28.17 0.83 -17.93
CA LYS A 18 -27.24 1.25 -16.88
C LYS A 18 -26.00 0.37 -16.81
N SER A 19 -26.14 -0.95 -16.95
CA SER A 19 -24.98 -1.85 -16.93
C SER A 19 -24.12 -1.68 -18.17
N HIS A 20 -24.71 -1.47 -19.36
CA HIS A 20 -23.97 -1.21 -20.60
C HIS A 20 -23.20 0.12 -20.53
N GLU A 21 -23.79 1.18 -19.96
CA GLU A 21 -23.10 2.46 -19.73
C GLU A 21 -21.96 2.33 -18.72
N ALA A 22 -22.18 1.63 -17.61
CA ALA A 22 -21.15 1.37 -16.61
C ALA A 22 -19.98 0.56 -17.17
N VAL A 23 -20.27 -0.45 -17.99
CA VAL A 23 -19.25 -1.27 -18.67
C VAL A 23 -18.46 -0.43 -19.69
N GLY A 24 -19.13 0.45 -20.44
CA GLY A 24 -18.47 1.37 -21.36
C GLY A 24 -17.49 2.33 -20.66
N LYS A 25 -17.93 2.95 -19.55
CA LYS A 25 -17.09 3.84 -18.73
C LYS A 25 -15.93 3.10 -18.08
N LEU A 26 -16.15 1.87 -17.60
CA LEU A 26 -15.09 1.03 -17.08
C LEU A 26 -14.09 0.67 -18.16
N HIS A 27 -14.53 0.33 -19.38
CA HIS A 27 -13.64 0.02 -20.49
C HIS A 27 -12.76 1.21 -20.87
N GLU A 28 -13.33 2.41 -20.95
CA GLU A 28 -12.60 3.64 -21.24
C GLU A 28 -11.59 3.97 -20.13
N PHE A 29 -12.00 3.86 -18.86
CA PHE A 29 -11.11 4.03 -17.72
C PHE A 29 -9.97 2.99 -17.70
N CYS A 30 -10.25 1.73 -18.04
CA CYS A 30 -9.25 0.67 -18.12
C CYS A 30 -8.28 0.84 -19.31
N SER A 31 -8.70 1.54 -20.37
CA SER A 31 -7.87 1.86 -21.54
C SER A 31 -6.94 3.04 -21.28
N GLU A 32 -7.44 4.07 -20.61
CA GLU A 32 -6.71 5.32 -20.35
C GLU A 32 -5.84 5.25 -19.09
N THR A 33 -6.09 4.31 -18.18
CA THR A 33 -5.31 4.21 -16.94
C THR A 33 -3.89 3.72 -17.22
N THR A 34 -2.92 4.41 -16.61
CA THR A 34 -1.49 4.08 -16.70
C THR A 34 -1.12 2.85 -15.87
N ALA A 35 -2.07 2.31 -15.10
CA ALA A 35 -1.89 1.08 -14.34
C ALA A 35 -1.74 -0.11 -15.31
N HIS A 36 -0.50 -0.55 -15.51
CA HIS A 36 -0.05 -1.56 -16.50
C HIS A 36 -0.87 -2.88 -16.55
N GLY A 37 -1.68 -3.20 -15.54
CA GLY A 37 -2.54 -4.39 -15.52
C GLY A 37 -3.87 -4.26 -16.25
N PHE A 38 -4.42 -3.05 -16.36
CA PHE A 38 -5.78 -2.83 -16.89
C PHE A 38 -5.89 -2.98 -18.41
N GLY A 39 -4.83 -2.64 -19.16
CA GLY A 39 -4.79 -2.86 -20.60
C GLY A 39 -4.91 -4.34 -20.99
N ARG A 40 -4.46 -5.26 -20.13
CA ARG A 40 -4.62 -6.72 -20.34
C ARG A 40 -6.02 -7.21 -20.01
N LEU A 41 -6.69 -6.58 -19.05
CA LEU A 41 -8.09 -6.86 -18.73
C LEU A 41 -9.04 -6.37 -19.85
N ALA A 42 -8.75 -5.22 -20.46
CA ALA A 42 -9.50 -4.67 -21.57
C ALA A 42 -9.30 -5.44 -22.89
N SER A 43 -8.09 -5.97 -23.13
CA SER A 43 -7.74 -6.72 -24.36
C SER A 43 -8.12 -8.22 -24.34
N SER A 44 -8.54 -8.75 -23.18
CA SER A 44 -8.87 -10.16 -23.02
C SER A 44 -10.17 -10.55 -23.73
N LYS A 45 -10.08 -11.57 -24.61
CA LYS A 45 -11.20 -12.04 -25.45
C LYS A 45 -12.01 -13.17 -24.81
N SER A 46 -11.39 -13.95 -23.92
CA SER A 46 -12.02 -15.13 -23.31
C SER A 46 -12.45 -14.86 -21.86
N ILE A 47 -13.60 -15.40 -21.45
CA ILE A 47 -14.14 -15.26 -20.08
C ILE A 47 -13.15 -15.70 -18.99
N PRO A 48 -12.45 -16.85 -19.07
CA PRO A 48 -11.54 -17.25 -18.00
C PRO A 48 -10.34 -16.31 -17.86
N GLU A 49 -9.80 -15.81 -18.96
CA GLU A 49 -8.71 -14.82 -18.91
C GLU A 49 -9.18 -13.52 -18.25
N ARG A 50 -10.38 -13.03 -18.57
CA ARG A 50 -10.95 -11.83 -17.92
C ARG A 50 -11.10 -12.02 -16.42
N LEU A 51 -11.54 -13.21 -15.98
CA LEU A 51 -11.66 -13.52 -14.55
C LEU A 51 -10.31 -13.52 -13.86
N ILE A 52 -9.29 -14.17 -14.45
CA ILE A 52 -7.93 -14.20 -13.89
C ILE A 52 -7.38 -12.77 -13.77
N TRP A 53 -7.45 -11.97 -14.83
CA TRP A 53 -6.96 -10.60 -14.80
C TRP A 53 -7.74 -9.71 -13.82
N SER A 54 -9.04 -9.93 -13.66
CA SER A 54 -9.86 -9.22 -12.67
C SER A 54 -9.44 -9.56 -11.24
N VAL A 55 -9.23 -10.84 -10.93
CA VAL A 55 -8.79 -11.30 -9.61
C VAL A 55 -7.39 -10.77 -9.30
N CYS A 56 -6.45 -10.89 -10.26
CA CYS A 56 -5.10 -10.35 -10.10
C CYS A 56 -5.13 -8.85 -9.82
N LEU A 57 -5.94 -8.09 -10.58
CA LEU A 57 -6.06 -6.66 -10.40
C LEU A 57 -6.64 -6.28 -9.03
N LEU A 58 -7.74 -6.93 -8.62
CA LEU A 58 -8.34 -6.73 -7.31
C LEU A 58 -7.34 -7.06 -6.20
N SER A 59 -6.61 -8.17 -6.33
CA SER A 59 -5.59 -8.56 -5.35
C SER A 59 -4.48 -7.53 -5.23
N ALA A 60 -4.02 -6.97 -6.36
CA ALA A 60 -2.98 -5.94 -6.38
C ALA A 60 -3.48 -4.65 -5.72
N LEU A 61 -4.71 -4.22 -6.01
CA LEU A 61 -5.33 -3.04 -5.40
C LEU A 61 -5.44 -3.18 -3.87
N VAL A 62 -5.96 -4.32 -3.40
CA VAL A 62 -6.07 -4.61 -1.96
C VAL A 62 -4.69 -4.61 -1.30
N TYR A 63 -3.70 -5.26 -1.94
CA TYR A 63 -2.36 -5.33 -1.40
C TYR A 63 -1.67 -3.97 -1.35
N THR A 64 -1.81 -3.15 -2.39
CA THR A 64 -1.28 -1.78 -2.40
C THR A 64 -1.92 -0.92 -1.31
N ALA A 65 -3.23 -1.01 -1.12
CA ALA A 65 -3.92 -0.28 -0.05
C ALA A 65 -3.44 -0.74 1.34
N TYR A 66 -3.30 -2.05 1.55
CA TYR A 66 -2.77 -2.61 2.79
C TYR A 66 -1.33 -2.15 3.08
N GLN A 67 -0.46 -2.21 2.08
CA GLN A 67 0.92 -1.74 2.20
C GLN A 67 0.99 -0.23 2.44
N GLY A 68 0.16 0.56 1.77
CA GLY A 68 0.06 1.99 2.01
C GLY A 68 -0.36 2.29 3.44
N PHE A 69 -1.36 1.57 3.97
CA PHE A 69 -1.78 1.72 5.37
C PHE A 69 -0.65 1.38 6.35
N ASN A 70 0.06 0.27 6.14
CA ASN A 70 1.19 -0.11 6.99
C ASN A 70 2.32 0.91 6.94
N LEU A 71 2.63 1.45 5.76
CA LEU A 71 3.67 2.46 5.60
C LEU A 71 3.31 3.75 6.33
N VAL A 72 2.08 4.22 6.18
CA VAL A 72 1.59 5.43 6.87
C VAL A 72 1.58 5.21 8.38
N SER A 73 1.12 4.05 8.84
CA SER A 73 1.17 3.68 10.26
C SER A 73 2.60 3.68 10.79
N ALA A 74 3.51 2.99 10.11
CA ALA A 74 4.93 2.93 10.47
C ALA A 74 5.60 4.32 10.49
N PHE A 75 5.20 5.23 9.60
CA PHE A 75 5.68 6.61 9.60
C PHE A 75 5.26 7.36 10.88
N PHE A 76 4.01 7.20 11.32
CA PHE A 76 3.51 7.84 12.54
C PHE A 76 3.99 7.19 13.84
N LEU A 77 4.64 6.03 13.78
CA LEU A 77 5.35 5.47 14.94
C LEU A 77 6.65 6.22 15.25
N TYR A 78 7.10 7.12 14.36
CA TYR A 78 8.35 7.87 14.47
C TYR A 78 9.56 7.02 14.93
N PRO A 79 9.83 5.87 14.27
CA PRO A 79 10.96 5.04 14.66
C PRO A 79 12.28 5.78 14.39
N VAL A 80 13.21 5.69 15.33
CA VAL A 80 14.56 6.25 15.20
C VAL A 80 15.54 5.11 14.97
N ASP A 81 16.26 5.16 13.84
CA ASP A 81 17.33 4.21 13.52
C ASP A 81 18.69 4.83 13.86
N VAL A 82 19.47 4.15 14.71
CA VAL A 82 20.80 4.61 15.14
C VAL A 82 21.85 3.83 14.39
N LYS A 83 22.55 4.48 13.46
CA LYS A 83 23.69 3.91 12.74
C LYS A 83 24.96 4.04 13.57
N VAL A 84 25.46 2.93 14.07
CA VAL A 84 26.75 2.86 14.77
C VAL A 84 27.82 2.45 13.78
N GLU A 85 28.77 3.35 13.53
CA GLU A 85 29.90 3.11 12.64
C GLU A 85 31.21 3.27 13.41
N MET A 86 32.12 2.32 13.23
CA MET A 86 33.47 2.37 13.81
C MET A 86 34.38 3.19 12.90
N LYS A 87 34.54 4.48 13.24
CA LYS A 87 35.49 5.36 12.54
C LYS A 87 36.87 5.26 13.18
N HIS A 88 37.86 4.87 12.38
CA HIS A 88 39.26 4.98 12.79
C HIS A 88 39.70 6.42 12.55
N VAL A 89 40.08 7.10 13.62
CA VAL A 89 40.63 8.46 13.58
C VAL A 89 42.08 8.41 14.04
N GLU A 90 42.96 9.14 13.36
CA GLU A 90 44.41 9.14 13.65
C GLU A 90 44.72 9.83 14.99
N ASP A 91 43.96 10.89 15.31
CA ASP A 91 44.06 11.64 16.56
C ASP A 91 42.71 11.63 17.30
N LEU A 92 42.73 11.26 18.58
CA LEU A 92 41.56 11.25 19.46
C LEU A 92 41.87 12.07 20.72
N GLU A 93 40.94 12.91 21.15
CA GLU A 93 41.10 13.66 22.39
C GLU A 93 41.17 12.70 23.58
N PHE A 94 42.24 12.81 24.36
CA PHE A 94 42.41 11.98 25.54
C PHE A 94 41.37 12.35 26.60
N PRO A 95 40.58 11.39 27.12
CA PRO A 95 39.47 11.69 28.01
C PRO A 95 39.97 12.20 29.36
N ALA A 96 39.11 12.93 30.07
CA ALA A 96 39.36 13.28 31.46
C ALA A 96 39.44 11.99 32.30
N ILE A 97 40.60 11.73 32.89
CA ILE A 97 40.77 10.63 33.83
C ILE A 97 40.56 11.17 35.24
N VAL A 98 39.53 10.67 35.92
CA VAL A 98 39.30 10.94 37.33
C VAL A 98 39.61 9.67 38.13
N VAL A 99 40.69 9.72 38.92
CA VAL A 99 41.07 8.64 39.82
C VAL A 99 40.73 9.05 41.25
N CYS A 100 39.86 8.28 41.90
CA CYS A 100 39.50 8.49 43.29
C CYS A 100 40.08 7.38 44.17
N ASN A 101 40.60 7.75 45.33
CA ASN A 101 40.96 6.80 46.37
C ASN A 101 39.67 6.19 46.96
N MET A 102 39.57 4.86 47.02
CA MET A 102 38.44 4.17 47.66
C MET A 102 38.40 4.38 49.18
N ASN A 103 39.52 4.81 49.75
CA ASN A 103 39.56 5.18 51.15
C ASN A 103 38.93 6.56 51.35
N ALA A 104 37.69 6.58 51.84
CA ALA A 104 36.92 7.79 52.11
C ALA A 104 37.50 8.65 53.26
N VAL A 105 38.44 8.12 54.05
CA VAL A 105 39.00 8.80 55.23
C VAL A 105 40.50 8.59 55.36
N ARG A 106 41.26 9.69 55.44
CA ARG A 106 42.71 9.65 55.65
C ARG A 106 43.03 9.25 57.10
N LYS A 107 43.56 8.03 57.31
CA LYS A 107 44.21 7.71 58.59
C LYS A 107 45.47 8.56 58.72
N THR A 108 45.48 9.47 59.68
CA THR A 108 46.66 10.23 60.09
C THR A 108 47.11 9.62 61.42
N VAL A 109 48.37 9.18 61.50
CA VAL A 109 49.02 8.76 62.76
C VAL A 109 49.56 9.97 63.49
#